data_AF-A0A8J7L1A3-F1
#
_entry.id   AF-A0A8J7L1A3-F1
#
_cell.length_a   1.000
_cell.length_b   1.000
_cell.length_c   1.000
_cell.angle_alpha   90.00
_cell.angle_beta   90.00
_cell.angle_gamma   90.00
#
_symmetry.space_group_name_H-M   'P 1'
#
loop_
_entity.id
_entity.type
_entity.pdbx_description
1 polymer ?
#
loop_
_entity_poly.entity_id
_entity_poly.type
_entity_poly.pdbx_seq_one_letter_code
_entity_poly.pdbx_strand_id
1 'polypeptide(L)'
;MRILRTCGPSPPDDQRLDAYQITYTAERPLYYRAKLPDEFKVKTSKDKKSIEVKLVKSRYENYIFELSNGYVRDFPYIQVGTSLSARDIFGPLAKKYQLISRQPLPPDARRIMQSLKGRPAAEQVAEIMRYLHQRYRYLGDWRARNRSYVPFDLAQIEQNGYGDCKDLSILLTAMLREAGVTARPALVERGLYAMPMAIPGVTANHAIVQANIAGKIEWLDPTQTNYAPGYVASDLQDRAALVFTPEGNVIVDAIPASTPRQVERFERNEIFTAQGRSIVHERQVRMKGGGLASLFQGESEHGVKSIDTSLCNAVVNENTRCRVERDPMQYQLPDAYQVIIHAEDRHALMRIADSRYLYLGSPYPTVWDDLNRYRSEGGLTDIYLGEPRKQLRQINLVGEGITAAINACRLRSKWFDIDIAGEKTARGYRYSKQITVKTSWIGHDETMQPAFQTLLTRASDCYDRLNFIVNAP
;
A
#
# COMPACT_ATOMS: atom_id res chain seq x y z
N MET A 1 -9.59 -10.60 -23.75
CA MET A 1 -8.35 -9.98 -24.27
C MET A 1 -7.89 -8.97 -23.23
N ARG A 2 -6.83 -9.25 -22.48
CA ARG A 2 -6.24 -8.27 -21.55
C ARG A 2 -5.47 -7.27 -22.41
N ILE A 3 -5.83 -6.01 -22.37
CA ILE A 3 -4.85 -4.95 -22.63
C ILE A 3 -3.84 -5.11 -21.50
N LEU A 4 -2.67 -5.67 -21.82
CA LEU A 4 -1.53 -5.70 -20.91
C LEU A 4 -1.12 -4.25 -20.68
N ARG A 5 -1.69 -3.61 -19.65
CA ARG A 5 -1.12 -2.38 -19.11
C ARG A 5 0.14 -2.80 -18.36
N THR A 6 1.28 -2.55 -18.99
CA THR A 6 2.58 -2.50 -18.32
C THR A 6 2.49 -1.45 -17.21
N CYS A 7 2.65 -1.87 -15.95
CA CYS A 7 2.85 -0.96 -14.83
C CYS A 7 4.20 -0.26 -14.99
N GLY A 8 4.14 1.00 -15.39
CA GLY A 8 5.19 2.00 -15.30
C GLY A 8 4.52 3.39 -15.31
N PRO A 9 5.13 4.44 -14.75
CA PRO A 9 4.58 5.78 -14.78
C PRO A 9 4.78 6.34 -16.19
N SER A 10 3.94 5.92 -17.15
CA SER A 10 3.74 6.72 -18.35
C SER A 10 3.07 8.04 -17.92
N PRO A 11 3.38 9.18 -18.57
CA PRO A 11 2.59 10.39 -18.40
C PRO A 11 1.10 10.05 -18.59
N PRO A 12 0.18 10.71 -17.87
CA PRO A 12 -1.23 10.49 -18.12
C PRO A 12 -1.53 10.91 -19.57
N ASP A 13 -1.67 9.95 -20.46
CA ASP A 13 -2.28 10.17 -21.77
C ASP A 13 -3.80 10.27 -21.58
N ASP A 14 -4.45 11.18 -22.31
CA ASP A 14 -5.90 11.35 -22.36
C ASP A 14 -6.57 10.18 -23.10
N GLN A 15 -6.48 8.98 -22.52
CA GLN A 15 -7.07 7.79 -23.11
C GLN A 15 -8.59 7.84 -22.98
N ARG A 16 -9.27 7.85 -24.12
CA ARG A 16 -10.73 7.80 -24.21
C ARG A 16 -11.17 6.54 -24.94
N LEU A 17 -12.04 5.77 -24.30
CA LEU A 17 -12.76 4.67 -24.91
C LEU A 17 -13.95 5.24 -25.68
N ASP A 18 -13.76 5.51 -26.97
CA ASP A 18 -14.79 6.11 -27.85
C ASP A 18 -15.99 5.20 -28.08
N ALA A 19 -15.69 3.94 -28.39
CA ALA A 19 -16.68 2.91 -28.61
C ALA A 19 -16.12 1.58 -28.14
N TYR A 20 -16.97 0.81 -27.46
CA TYR A 20 -16.66 -0.56 -27.09
C TYR A 20 -17.85 -1.42 -27.49
N GLN A 21 -17.59 -2.41 -28.35
CA GLN A 21 -18.54 -3.43 -28.72
C GLN A 21 -17.84 -4.78 -28.78
N ILE A 22 -18.38 -5.75 -28.06
CA ILE A 22 -17.84 -7.10 -28.00
C ILE A 22 -18.97 -8.11 -28.00
N THR A 23 -18.76 -9.22 -28.70
CA THR A 23 -19.65 -10.37 -28.66
C THR A 23 -18.90 -11.55 -28.06
N TYR A 24 -19.39 -12.04 -26.92
CA TYR A 24 -18.92 -13.26 -26.29
C TYR A 24 -19.76 -14.43 -26.77
N THR A 25 -19.13 -15.51 -27.20
CA THR A 25 -19.80 -16.77 -27.51
C THR A 25 -19.18 -17.93 -26.74
N ALA A 26 -20.00 -18.90 -26.34
CA ALA A 26 -19.53 -20.11 -25.67
C ALA A 26 -20.45 -21.30 -25.94
N GLU A 27 -19.91 -22.50 -25.83
CA GLU A 27 -20.70 -23.73 -25.93
C GLU A 27 -21.67 -23.91 -24.74
N ARG A 28 -21.37 -23.25 -23.62
CA ARG A 28 -22.13 -23.25 -22.36
C ARG A 28 -22.91 -21.94 -22.20
N PRO A 29 -24.00 -21.93 -21.42
CA PRO A 29 -24.69 -20.69 -21.06
C PRO A 29 -23.74 -19.66 -20.44
N LEU A 30 -23.89 -18.41 -20.87
CA LEU A 30 -23.17 -17.25 -20.38
C LEU A 30 -24.04 -16.45 -19.41
N TYR A 31 -23.39 -15.88 -18.40
CA TYR A 31 -23.94 -15.01 -17.39
C TYR A 31 -23.09 -13.76 -17.30
N TYR A 32 -23.67 -12.65 -16.87
CA TYR A 32 -22.93 -11.42 -16.66
C TYR A 32 -23.40 -10.66 -15.43
N ARG A 33 -22.49 -9.85 -14.88
CA ARG A 33 -22.81 -8.78 -13.91
C ARG A 33 -22.00 -7.55 -14.29
N ALA A 34 -22.57 -6.37 -14.07
CA ALA A 34 -21.95 -5.10 -14.43
C ALA A 34 -21.99 -4.10 -13.26
N LYS A 35 -20.93 -3.31 -13.12
CA LYS A 35 -20.93 -2.05 -12.38
C LYS A 35 -21.33 -0.95 -13.35
N LEU A 36 -22.23 -0.06 -12.92
CA LEU A 36 -22.86 0.94 -13.78
C LEU A 36 -23.54 0.30 -15.01
N PRO A 37 -24.53 -0.60 -14.81
CA PRO A 37 -25.14 -1.37 -15.90
C PRO A 37 -25.77 -0.49 -16.98
N ASP A 38 -26.28 0.69 -16.62
CA ASP A 38 -26.91 1.64 -17.54
C ASP A 38 -25.92 2.23 -18.57
N GLU A 39 -24.61 2.04 -18.37
CA GLU A 39 -23.57 2.40 -19.33
C GLU A 39 -23.42 1.37 -20.47
N PHE A 40 -24.11 0.23 -20.38
CA PHE A 40 -24.02 -0.84 -21.37
C PHE A 40 -25.39 -1.20 -21.96
N LYS A 41 -25.44 -1.35 -23.28
CA LYS A 41 -26.49 -2.09 -23.98
C LYS A 41 -26.05 -3.55 -24.09
N VAL A 42 -26.76 -4.44 -23.40
CA VAL A 42 -26.46 -5.88 -23.40
C VAL A 42 -27.59 -6.64 -24.08
N LYS A 43 -27.24 -7.48 -25.08
CA LYS A 43 -28.17 -8.41 -25.72
C LYS A 43 -27.70 -9.83 -25.47
N THR A 44 -28.58 -10.67 -24.93
CA THR A 44 -28.30 -12.10 -24.70
C THR A 44 -29.12 -12.92 -25.68
N SER A 45 -28.51 -13.93 -26.32
CA SER A 45 -29.24 -14.86 -27.19
C SER A 45 -30.25 -15.70 -26.41
N LYS A 46 -31.28 -16.20 -27.10
CA LYS A 46 -32.33 -17.04 -26.46
C LYS A 46 -31.77 -18.29 -25.78
N ASP A 47 -30.73 -18.89 -26.35
CA ASP A 47 -30.03 -20.07 -25.81
C ASP A 47 -28.96 -19.71 -24.76
N LYS A 48 -28.77 -18.42 -24.47
CA LYS A 48 -27.77 -17.85 -23.56
C LYS A 48 -26.31 -18.16 -23.93
N LYS A 49 -26.03 -18.62 -25.15
CA LYS A 49 -24.67 -18.93 -25.61
C LYS A 49 -23.93 -17.75 -26.23
N SER A 50 -24.61 -16.63 -26.41
CA SER A 50 -24.03 -15.39 -26.92
C SER A 50 -24.48 -14.18 -26.08
N ILE A 51 -23.53 -13.31 -25.74
CA ILE A 51 -23.77 -12.01 -25.11
C ILE A 51 -23.04 -10.94 -25.93
N GLU A 52 -23.82 -10.03 -26.52
CA GLU A 52 -23.30 -8.82 -27.14
C GLU A 52 -23.37 -7.68 -26.11
N VAL A 53 -22.25 -6.98 -25.93
CA VAL A 53 -22.12 -5.81 -25.06
C VAL A 53 -21.71 -4.63 -25.91
N LYS A 54 -22.44 -3.51 -25.79
CA LYS A 54 -22.06 -2.24 -26.40
C LYS A 54 -22.07 -1.13 -25.35
N LEU A 55 -21.00 -0.34 -25.28
CA LEU A 55 -20.93 0.85 -24.44
C LEU A 55 -21.88 1.94 -25.00
N VAL A 56 -22.63 2.59 -24.12
CA VAL A 56 -23.66 3.57 -24.49
C VAL A 56 -23.04 4.91 -24.93
N LYS A 57 -21.98 5.35 -24.26
CA LYS A 57 -21.28 6.62 -24.53
C LYS A 57 -19.79 6.48 -24.26
N SER A 58 -18.99 7.35 -24.87
CA SER A 58 -17.55 7.35 -24.65
C SER A 58 -17.19 7.60 -23.17
N ARG A 59 -16.07 7.02 -22.74
CA ARG A 59 -15.57 7.13 -21.37
C ARG A 59 -14.07 7.43 -21.36
N TYR A 60 -13.67 8.37 -20.53
CA TYR A 60 -12.26 8.62 -20.26
C TYR A 60 -11.74 7.53 -19.32
N GLU A 61 -10.65 6.89 -19.71
CA GLU A 61 -9.93 5.92 -18.86
C GLU A 61 -8.89 6.61 -17.98
N ASN A 62 -8.52 7.84 -18.33
CA ASN A 62 -7.62 8.68 -17.58
C ASN A 62 -7.88 10.16 -17.89
N TYR A 63 -7.46 11.05 -16.98
CA TYR A 63 -7.55 12.49 -17.15
C TYR A 63 -6.16 13.11 -17.05
N ILE A 64 -5.93 14.18 -17.80
CA ILE A 64 -4.71 15.01 -17.74
C ILE A 64 -4.88 16.10 -16.69
N PHE A 65 -3.76 16.65 -16.20
CA PHE A 65 -3.74 17.71 -15.18
C PHE A 65 -4.41 17.32 -13.84
N GLU A 66 -4.47 16.02 -13.53
CA GLU A 66 -4.92 15.53 -12.22
C GLU A 66 -3.77 15.45 -11.21
N LEU A 67 -4.13 15.25 -9.93
CA LEU A 67 -3.14 14.94 -8.90
C LEU A 67 -2.38 13.65 -9.23
N SER A 68 -1.11 13.58 -8.84
CA SER A 68 -0.26 12.40 -9.04
C SER A 68 -0.77 11.14 -8.34
N ASN A 69 -1.65 11.31 -7.35
CA ASN A 69 -2.36 10.26 -6.62
C ASN A 69 -3.87 10.22 -6.95
N GLY A 70 -4.28 10.83 -8.07
CA GLY A 70 -5.64 10.76 -8.61
C GLY A 70 -5.82 9.55 -9.53
N TYR A 71 -6.92 8.83 -9.37
CA TYR A 71 -7.24 7.63 -10.16
C TYR A 71 -8.72 7.58 -10.56
N VAL A 72 -9.01 7.11 -11.78
CA VAL A 72 -10.38 6.84 -12.23
C VAL A 72 -10.81 5.46 -11.71
N ARG A 73 -11.62 5.43 -10.64
CA ARG A 73 -12.14 4.19 -10.03
C ARG A 73 -13.60 3.88 -10.37
N ASP A 74 -14.40 4.92 -10.64
CA ASP A 74 -15.77 4.79 -11.12
C ASP A 74 -15.83 4.60 -12.63
N PHE A 75 -15.11 3.57 -13.08
CA PHE A 75 -15.14 3.09 -14.45
C PHE A 75 -16.21 2.00 -14.62
N PRO A 76 -17.07 2.07 -15.66
CA PRO A 76 -18.06 1.03 -15.91
C PRO A 76 -17.36 -0.26 -16.33
N TYR A 77 -17.76 -1.39 -15.75
CA TYR A 77 -17.23 -2.68 -16.15
C TYR A 77 -18.33 -3.73 -16.19
N ILE A 78 -18.15 -4.71 -17.07
CA ILE A 78 -19.00 -5.89 -17.18
C ILE A 78 -18.12 -7.13 -17.14
N GLN A 79 -18.48 -8.09 -16.30
CA GLN A 79 -17.82 -9.38 -16.23
C GLN A 79 -18.77 -10.43 -16.80
N VAL A 80 -18.26 -11.27 -17.70
CA VAL A 80 -18.99 -12.34 -18.39
C VAL A 80 -18.33 -13.68 -18.08
N GLY A 81 -19.13 -14.70 -17.76
CA GLY A 81 -18.64 -16.02 -17.38
C GLY A 81 -19.66 -17.14 -17.62
N THR A 82 -19.21 -18.39 -17.57
CA THR A 82 -20.03 -19.59 -17.81
C THR A 82 -20.66 -20.18 -16.54
N SER A 83 -20.36 -19.61 -15.39
CA SER A 83 -21.02 -19.91 -14.10
C SER A 83 -20.92 -18.71 -13.16
N LEU A 84 -21.86 -18.63 -12.22
CA LEU A 84 -21.82 -17.69 -11.10
C LEU A 84 -21.25 -18.33 -9.82
N SER A 85 -20.91 -19.62 -9.87
CA SER A 85 -20.36 -20.39 -8.76
C SER A 85 -18.84 -20.44 -8.87
N ALA A 86 -18.14 -19.97 -7.82
CA ALA A 86 -16.68 -20.07 -7.75
C ALA A 86 -16.23 -21.53 -7.81
N ARG A 87 -17.02 -22.45 -7.24
CA ARG A 87 -16.74 -23.90 -7.25
C ARG A 87 -16.72 -24.48 -8.66
N ASP A 88 -17.59 -24.02 -9.54
CA ASP A 88 -17.66 -24.54 -10.90
C ASP A 88 -16.45 -24.11 -11.73
N ILE A 89 -15.90 -22.93 -11.44
CA ILE A 89 -14.79 -22.32 -12.18
C ILE A 89 -13.44 -22.76 -11.61
N PHE A 90 -13.29 -22.71 -10.28
CA PHE A 90 -12.02 -22.95 -9.61
C PHE A 90 -11.92 -24.31 -8.91
N GLY A 91 -12.99 -25.11 -8.87
CA GLY A 91 -12.98 -26.45 -8.25
C GLY A 91 -11.90 -27.38 -8.80
N PRO A 92 -11.72 -27.52 -10.12
CA PRO A 92 -10.63 -28.32 -10.69
C PRO A 92 -9.24 -27.80 -10.28
N LEU A 93 -9.08 -26.48 -10.21
CA LEU A 93 -7.83 -25.85 -9.78
C LEU A 93 -7.56 -26.10 -8.29
N ALA A 94 -8.56 -25.94 -7.43
CA ALA A 94 -8.47 -26.19 -6.01
C ALA A 94 -8.06 -27.64 -5.71
N LYS A 95 -8.65 -28.62 -6.42
CA LYS A 95 -8.21 -30.04 -6.35
C LYS A 95 -6.75 -30.20 -6.76
N LYS A 96 -6.28 -29.49 -7.78
CA LYS A 96 -4.88 -29.58 -8.21
C LYS A 96 -3.92 -29.00 -7.15
N TYR A 97 -4.26 -27.86 -6.56
CA TYR A 97 -3.50 -27.31 -5.42
C TYR A 97 -3.49 -28.26 -4.22
N GLN A 98 -4.62 -28.89 -3.92
CA GLN A 98 -4.73 -29.89 -2.87
C GLN A 98 -3.78 -31.07 -3.11
N LEU A 99 -3.72 -31.59 -4.35
CA LEU A 99 -2.81 -32.69 -4.71
C LEU A 99 -1.35 -32.29 -4.52
N ILE A 100 -0.95 -31.12 -5.02
CA ILE A 100 0.44 -30.64 -4.93
C ILE A 100 0.85 -30.38 -3.48
N SER A 101 0.00 -29.72 -2.70
CA SER A 101 0.28 -29.43 -1.28
C SER A 101 0.32 -30.64 -0.36
N ARG A 102 -0.08 -31.83 -0.83
CA ARG A 102 0.02 -33.11 -0.10
C ARG A 102 1.21 -33.97 -0.54
N GLN A 103 1.97 -33.53 -1.55
CA GLN A 103 3.20 -34.21 -1.93
C GLN A 103 4.21 -34.16 -0.78
N PRO A 104 5.13 -35.14 -0.68
CA PRO A 104 6.21 -35.08 0.29
C PRO A 104 7.03 -33.80 0.13
N LEU A 105 7.38 -33.16 1.24
CA LEU A 105 8.30 -32.03 1.19
C LEU A 105 9.63 -32.46 0.57
N PRO A 106 10.20 -31.64 -0.33
CA PRO A 106 11.49 -31.91 -0.94
C PRO A 106 12.63 -31.82 0.11
N PRO A 107 13.81 -32.42 -0.15
CA PRO A 107 14.86 -32.60 0.85
C PRO A 107 15.30 -31.35 1.62
N ASP A 108 15.51 -30.20 0.95
CA ASP A 108 15.94 -28.99 1.64
C ASP A 108 14.81 -28.42 2.50
N ALA A 109 13.59 -28.33 1.97
CA ALA A 109 12.42 -27.91 2.73
C ALA A 109 12.20 -28.79 3.97
N ARG A 110 12.35 -30.10 3.84
CA ARG A 110 12.25 -31.05 4.96
C ARG A 110 13.31 -30.81 6.03
N ARG A 111 14.55 -30.53 5.62
CA ARG A 111 15.66 -30.23 6.55
C ARG A 111 15.36 -28.96 7.36
N ILE A 112 14.80 -27.94 6.71
CA ILE A 112 14.34 -26.73 7.39
C ILE A 112 13.22 -27.06 8.38
N MET A 113 12.20 -27.83 7.98
CA MET A 113 11.13 -28.20 8.91
C MET A 113 11.63 -28.98 10.13
N GLN A 114 12.63 -29.84 9.94
CA GLN A 114 13.27 -30.57 11.05
C GLN A 114 13.99 -29.63 12.03
N SER A 115 14.67 -28.59 11.56
CA SER A 115 15.37 -27.62 12.43
C SER A 115 14.43 -26.68 13.19
N LEU A 116 13.18 -26.57 12.74
CA LEU A 116 12.13 -25.76 13.35
C LEU A 116 11.24 -26.52 14.33
N LYS A 117 11.41 -27.84 14.44
CA LYS A 117 10.59 -28.70 15.32
C LYS A 117 10.67 -28.22 16.77
N GLY A 118 9.49 -28.08 17.40
CA GLY A 118 9.37 -27.68 18.81
C GLY A 118 9.41 -26.17 19.06
N ARG A 119 9.68 -25.34 18.04
CA ARG A 119 9.59 -23.88 18.17
C ARG A 119 8.14 -23.39 18.18
N PRO A 120 7.85 -22.21 18.74
CA PRO A 120 6.53 -21.58 18.63
C PRO A 120 6.10 -21.39 17.16
N ALA A 121 4.80 -21.53 16.88
CA ALA A 121 4.27 -21.45 15.51
C ALA A 121 4.65 -20.14 14.79
N ALA A 122 4.64 -19.01 15.51
CA ALA A 122 5.03 -17.72 14.95
C ALA A 122 6.51 -17.68 14.51
N GLU A 123 7.41 -18.28 15.30
CA GLU A 123 8.83 -18.39 14.94
C GLU A 123 9.03 -19.32 13.75
N GLN A 124 8.30 -20.45 13.71
CA GLN A 124 8.36 -21.36 12.56
C GLN A 124 7.92 -20.65 11.27
N VAL A 125 6.81 -19.90 11.31
CA VAL A 125 6.32 -19.14 10.15
C VAL A 125 7.36 -18.13 9.68
N ALA A 126 7.94 -17.36 10.60
CA ALA A 126 8.96 -16.36 10.26
C ALA A 126 10.19 -16.98 9.59
N GLU A 127 10.67 -18.11 10.13
CA GLU A 127 11.82 -18.84 9.57
C GLU A 127 11.51 -19.48 8.21
N ILE A 128 10.29 -19.98 8.00
CA ILE A 128 9.86 -20.51 6.70
C ILE A 128 9.81 -19.37 5.66
N MET A 129 9.21 -18.22 5.99
CA MET A 129 9.18 -17.06 5.11
C MET A 129 10.59 -16.60 4.74
N ARG A 130 11.48 -16.51 5.73
CA ARG A 130 12.90 -16.16 5.54
C ARG A 130 13.61 -17.18 4.64
N TYR A 131 13.40 -18.47 4.87
CA TYR A 131 13.98 -19.53 4.03
C TYR A 131 13.51 -19.40 2.58
N LEU A 132 12.21 -19.21 2.35
CA LEU A 132 11.67 -19.08 0.99
C LEU A 132 12.28 -17.87 0.26
N HIS A 133 12.35 -16.72 0.94
CA HIS A 133 12.95 -15.50 0.40
C HIS A 133 14.44 -15.69 0.04
N GLN A 134 15.22 -16.37 0.88
CA GLN A 134 16.65 -16.56 0.65
C GLN A 134 16.97 -17.66 -0.37
N ARG A 135 16.16 -18.72 -0.41
CA ARG A 135 16.46 -19.92 -1.21
C ARG A 135 15.93 -19.86 -2.63
N TYR A 136 14.84 -19.12 -2.86
CA TYR A 136 14.14 -19.13 -4.14
C TYR A 136 14.11 -17.75 -4.79
N ARG A 137 14.50 -17.70 -6.06
CA ARG A 137 14.36 -16.48 -6.88
C ARG A 137 12.93 -16.35 -7.40
N TYR A 138 12.33 -15.18 -7.23
CA TYR A 138 11.03 -14.89 -7.84
C TYR A 138 11.17 -14.78 -9.38
N LEU A 139 10.60 -15.73 -10.11
CA LEU A 139 10.68 -15.79 -11.58
C LEU A 139 9.50 -16.58 -12.17
N GLY A 140 8.74 -15.94 -13.06
CA GLY A 140 7.66 -16.59 -13.80
C GLY A 140 8.16 -17.42 -14.98
N ASP A 141 7.66 -18.66 -15.11
CA ASP A 141 7.89 -19.53 -16.26
C ASP A 141 6.59 -19.73 -17.04
N TRP A 142 6.50 -19.09 -18.21
CA TRP A 142 5.31 -19.06 -19.07
C TRP A 142 5.40 -20.00 -20.28
N ARG A 143 6.42 -20.87 -20.35
CA ARG A 143 6.63 -21.73 -21.53
C ARG A 143 5.49 -22.72 -21.75
N ALA A 144 4.82 -23.15 -20.69
CA ALA A 144 3.63 -24.01 -20.78
C ALA A 144 2.33 -23.22 -20.58
N ARG A 145 1.33 -23.47 -21.46
CA ARG A 145 0.06 -22.72 -21.48
C ARG A 145 -0.76 -22.77 -20.17
N ASN A 146 -0.61 -23.82 -19.38
CA ASN A 146 -1.34 -23.98 -18.12
C ASN A 146 -0.67 -23.28 -16.92
N ARG A 147 0.52 -22.71 -17.10
CA ARG A 147 1.31 -22.07 -16.03
C ARG A 147 0.73 -20.76 -15.53
N SER A 148 -0.35 -20.23 -16.13
CA SER A 148 -1.03 -19.05 -15.61
C SER A 148 -1.47 -19.20 -14.15
N TYR A 149 -2.06 -20.35 -13.79
CA TYR A 149 -2.61 -20.59 -12.45
C TYR A 149 -2.16 -21.89 -11.79
N VAL A 150 -1.57 -22.80 -12.55
CA VAL A 150 -1.15 -24.12 -12.04
C VAL A 150 0.30 -24.07 -11.59
N PRO A 151 0.62 -24.34 -10.31
CA PRO A 151 1.99 -24.31 -9.82
C PRO A 151 2.77 -25.56 -10.24
N PHE A 152 4.08 -25.51 -10.04
CA PHE A 152 4.98 -26.66 -10.17
C PHE A 152 4.73 -27.64 -9.03
N ASP A 153 5.17 -28.88 -9.21
CA ASP A 153 5.26 -29.85 -8.10
C ASP A 153 6.33 -29.40 -7.10
N LEU A 154 6.20 -29.78 -5.82
CA LEU A 154 7.09 -29.29 -4.76
C LEU A 154 8.57 -29.60 -5.03
N ALA A 155 8.86 -30.80 -5.54
CA ALA A 155 10.21 -31.23 -5.91
C ALA A 155 10.79 -30.39 -7.06
N GLN A 156 9.97 -30.01 -8.04
CA GLN A 156 10.41 -29.17 -9.15
C GLN A 156 10.75 -27.76 -8.68
N ILE A 157 9.98 -27.21 -7.74
CA ILE A 157 10.26 -25.88 -7.16
C ILE A 157 11.65 -25.87 -6.51
N GLU A 158 11.96 -26.88 -5.68
CA GLU A 158 13.29 -27.02 -5.04
C GLU A 158 14.42 -27.23 -6.04
N GLN A 159 14.21 -28.11 -7.03
CA GLN A 159 15.19 -28.39 -8.08
C GLN A 159 15.51 -27.14 -8.92
N ASN A 160 14.49 -26.35 -9.26
CA ASN A 160 14.65 -25.13 -10.04
C ASN A 160 15.36 -24.02 -9.23
N GLY A 161 15.10 -23.94 -7.93
CA GLY A 161 15.56 -22.83 -7.09
C GLY A 161 14.90 -21.49 -7.43
N TYR A 162 13.80 -21.53 -8.20
CA TYR A 162 13.00 -20.36 -8.56
C TYR A 162 11.52 -20.73 -8.68
N GLY A 163 10.65 -19.73 -8.62
CA GLY A 163 9.21 -19.88 -8.86
C GLY A 163 8.51 -18.52 -8.82
N ASP A 164 7.26 -18.48 -9.25
CA ASP A 164 6.41 -17.28 -9.11
C ASP A 164 5.39 -17.43 -7.97
N CYS A 165 4.39 -16.55 -7.91
CA CYS A 165 3.52 -16.39 -6.76
C CYS A 165 2.79 -17.66 -6.35
N LYS A 166 2.30 -18.44 -7.32
CA LYS A 166 1.60 -19.71 -7.06
C LYS A 166 2.55 -20.82 -6.63
N ASP A 167 3.78 -20.83 -7.16
CA ASP A 167 4.79 -21.83 -6.83
C ASP A 167 5.26 -21.62 -5.38
N LEU A 168 5.65 -20.39 -5.03
CA LEU A 168 6.09 -20.08 -3.67
C LEU A 168 4.95 -20.20 -2.64
N SER A 169 3.71 -19.84 -3.02
CA SER A 169 2.54 -20.00 -2.14
C SER A 169 2.19 -21.47 -1.88
N ILE A 170 2.33 -22.36 -2.88
CA ILE A 170 2.04 -23.77 -2.66
C ILE A 170 3.11 -24.45 -1.81
N LEU A 171 4.38 -24.07 -1.99
CA LEU A 171 5.48 -24.55 -1.15
C LEU A 171 5.34 -24.04 0.29
N LEU A 172 5.06 -22.75 0.48
CA LEU A 172 4.74 -22.18 1.79
C LEU A 172 3.59 -22.94 2.47
N THR A 173 2.51 -23.18 1.74
CA THR A 173 1.35 -23.94 2.24
C THR A 173 1.77 -25.32 2.74
N ALA A 174 2.58 -26.06 1.98
CA ALA A 174 3.02 -27.40 2.36
C ALA A 174 3.91 -27.38 3.61
N MET A 175 4.87 -26.46 3.69
CA MET A 175 5.76 -26.30 4.84
C MET A 175 4.99 -25.90 6.11
N LEU A 176 4.04 -24.97 6.01
CA LEU A 176 3.20 -24.57 7.14
C LEU A 176 2.33 -25.72 7.66
N ARG A 177 1.76 -26.54 6.76
CA ARG A 177 0.98 -27.71 7.17
C ARG A 177 1.82 -28.75 7.90
N GLU A 178 3.07 -28.96 7.48
CA GLU A 178 4.02 -29.82 8.19
C GLU A 178 4.32 -29.29 9.61
N ALA A 179 4.35 -27.97 9.80
CA ALA A 179 4.44 -27.32 11.12
C ALA A 179 3.17 -27.42 11.98
N GLY A 180 2.08 -28.02 11.46
CA GLY A 180 0.78 -28.04 12.14
C GLY A 180 0.01 -26.71 12.04
N VAL A 181 0.43 -25.79 11.18
CA VAL A 181 -0.27 -24.53 10.90
C VAL A 181 -1.32 -24.77 9.82
N THR A 182 -2.57 -24.41 10.09
CA THR A 182 -3.62 -24.47 9.06
C THR A 182 -3.34 -23.43 7.99
N ALA A 183 -2.89 -23.86 6.81
CA ALA A 183 -2.57 -22.99 5.68
C ALA A 183 -3.37 -23.34 4.42
N ARG A 184 -3.84 -22.31 3.72
CA ARG A 184 -4.67 -22.39 2.51
C ARG A 184 -4.14 -21.43 1.46
N PRO A 185 -3.75 -21.90 0.27
CA PRO A 185 -3.32 -21.01 -0.80
C PRO A 185 -4.54 -20.24 -1.32
N ALA A 186 -4.33 -19.00 -1.73
CA ALA A 186 -5.39 -18.10 -2.18
C ALA A 186 -4.96 -17.33 -3.43
N LEU A 187 -5.88 -17.17 -4.37
CA LEU A 187 -5.70 -16.27 -5.52
C LEU A 187 -6.32 -14.91 -5.23
N VAL A 188 -5.58 -13.85 -5.55
CA VAL A 188 -5.95 -12.46 -5.25
C VAL A 188 -5.61 -11.55 -6.42
N GLU A 189 -6.27 -10.40 -6.49
CA GLU A 189 -5.91 -9.33 -7.41
C GLU A 189 -4.99 -8.36 -6.69
N ARG A 190 -3.68 -8.42 -6.94
CA ARG A 190 -2.68 -7.48 -6.45
C ARG A 190 -2.72 -6.18 -7.26
N GLY A 191 -2.54 -5.06 -6.58
CA GLY A 191 -2.53 -3.73 -7.19
C GLY A 191 -3.11 -2.67 -6.26
N LEU A 192 -3.00 -1.42 -6.70
CA LEU A 192 -3.48 -0.26 -5.94
C LEU A 192 -4.98 -0.31 -5.65
N TYR A 193 -5.75 -0.73 -6.65
CA TYR A 193 -7.18 -0.94 -6.57
C TYR A 193 -7.50 -2.30 -7.20
N ALA A 194 -8.32 -3.09 -6.51
CA ALA A 194 -8.85 -4.33 -7.04
C ALA A 194 -10.31 -4.11 -7.43
N MET A 195 -10.69 -4.49 -8.65
CA MET A 195 -12.08 -4.39 -9.03
C MET A 195 -12.93 -5.37 -8.19
N PRO A 196 -14.11 -4.95 -7.67
CA PRO A 196 -14.98 -5.86 -6.97
C PRO A 196 -15.35 -7.06 -7.85
N MET A 197 -15.14 -8.26 -7.32
CA MET A 197 -15.43 -9.51 -8.02
C MET A 197 -16.94 -9.69 -8.15
N ALA A 198 -17.51 -9.20 -9.26
CA ALA A 198 -18.95 -9.28 -9.49
C ALA A 198 -19.37 -10.73 -9.80
N ILE A 199 -18.63 -11.42 -10.67
CA ILE A 199 -18.73 -12.88 -10.86
C ILE A 199 -17.40 -13.55 -10.52
N PRO A 200 -17.40 -14.80 -10.03
CA PRO A 200 -16.16 -15.55 -9.88
C PRO A 200 -15.49 -15.69 -11.26
N GLY A 201 -14.23 -15.29 -11.36
CA GLY A 201 -13.56 -15.21 -12.64
C GLY A 201 -12.07 -14.88 -12.52
N VAL A 202 -11.40 -14.84 -13.65
CA VAL A 202 -9.94 -14.74 -13.78
C VAL A 202 -9.46 -13.28 -13.60
N THR A 203 -9.87 -12.64 -12.50
CA THR A 203 -9.37 -11.30 -12.12
C THR A 203 -8.11 -11.37 -11.27
N ALA A 204 -7.90 -12.49 -10.57
CA ALA A 204 -6.67 -12.73 -9.83
C ALA A 204 -5.43 -12.66 -10.73
N ASN A 205 -4.40 -11.98 -10.26
CA ASN A 205 -3.10 -11.85 -10.90
C ASN A 205 -1.95 -12.26 -9.97
N HIS A 206 -2.28 -12.66 -8.73
CA HIS A 206 -1.33 -13.00 -7.68
C HIS A 206 -1.84 -14.17 -6.83
N ALA A 207 -0.92 -14.84 -6.14
CA ALA A 207 -1.22 -15.92 -5.22
C ALA A 207 -0.47 -15.73 -3.91
N ILE A 208 -1.17 -15.95 -2.79
CA ILE A 208 -0.68 -15.81 -1.42
C ILE A 208 -1.21 -16.96 -0.55
N VAL A 209 -0.99 -16.93 0.76
CA VAL A 209 -1.45 -17.97 1.70
C VAL A 209 -2.23 -17.35 2.85
N GLN A 210 -3.44 -17.86 3.10
CA GLN A 210 -4.18 -17.65 4.34
C GLN A 210 -3.70 -18.69 5.38
N ALA A 211 -3.21 -18.24 6.52
CA ALA A 211 -2.72 -19.09 7.60
C ALA A 211 -3.43 -18.79 8.92
N ASN A 212 -3.78 -19.82 9.69
CA ASN A 212 -4.20 -19.66 11.08
C ASN A 212 -3.00 -19.89 12.01
N ILE A 213 -2.43 -18.80 12.52
CA ILE A 213 -1.26 -18.78 13.39
C ILE A 213 -1.76 -18.49 14.81
N ALA A 214 -1.69 -19.48 15.69
CA ALA A 214 -2.12 -19.35 17.10
C ALA A 214 -3.54 -18.76 17.28
N GLY A 215 -4.49 -19.16 16.42
CA GLY A 215 -5.89 -18.70 16.47
C GLY A 215 -6.18 -17.42 15.69
N LYS A 216 -5.17 -16.81 15.06
CA LYS A 216 -5.33 -15.58 14.25
C LYS A 216 -5.15 -15.89 12.77
N ILE A 217 -6.08 -15.38 11.95
CA ILE A 217 -5.95 -15.46 10.49
C ILE A 217 -4.98 -14.38 10.02
N GLU A 218 -3.89 -14.81 9.38
CA GLU A 218 -2.90 -13.97 8.73
C GLU A 218 -2.83 -14.28 7.23
N TRP A 219 -2.51 -13.27 6.43
CA TRP A 219 -2.29 -13.39 5.00
C TRP A 219 -0.79 -13.22 4.71
N LEU A 220 -0.16 -14.30 4.27
CA LEU A 220 1.27 -14.40 4.04
C LEU A 220 1.55 -14.38 2.54
N ASP A 221 2.43 -13.49 2.10
CA ASP A 221 2.87 -13.42 0.71
C ASP A 221 4.36 -13.75 0.62
N PRO A 222 4.72 -14.97 0.16
CA PRO A 222 6.12 -15.41 0.08
C PRO A 222 6.91 -14.70 -1.03
N THR A 223 6.29 -13.78 -1.76
CA THR A 223 6.91 -12.99 -2.84
C THR A 223 7.32 -11.59 -2.40
N GLN A 224 6.96 -11.18 -1.18
CA GLN A 224 7.34 -9.89 -0.62
C GLN A 224 8.83 -9.86 -0.30
N THR A 225 9.44 -8.68 -0.45
CA THR A 225 10.84 -8.45 -0.09
C THR A 225 11.07 -8.47 1.42
N ASN A 226 10.01 -8.31 2.21
CA ASN A 226 10.02 -8.30 3.66
C ASN A 226 8.84 -9.08 4.22
N TYR A 227 8.94 -9.46 5.49
CA TYR A 227 7.89 -10.11 6.26
C TYR A 227 7.62 -9.35 7.55
N ALA A 228 6.37 -8.95 7.75
CA ALA A 228 5.91 -8.32 8.98
C ALA A 228 4.73 -9.12 9.56
N PRO A 229 4.91 -9.86 10.67
CA PRO A 229 3.83 -10.61 11.29
C PRO A 229 2.60 -9.74 11.58
N GLY A 230 1.43 -10.19 11.15
CA GLY A 230 0.16 -9.45 11.31
C GLY A 230 -0.01 -8.21 10.43
N TYR A 231 0.84 -8.02 9.41
CA TYR A 231 0.70 -6.95 8.40
C TYR A 231 0.55 -7.55 7.00
N VAL A 232 -0.32 -6.94 6.19
CA VAL A 232 -0.54 -7.29 4.79
C VAL A 232 -0.21 -6.06 3.97
N ALA A 233 0.53 -6.19 2.87
CA ALA A 233 0.90 -5.06 2.04
C ALA A 233 -0.33 -4.29 1.51
N SER A 234 -0.22 -2.97 1.36
CA SER A 234 -1.31 -2.07 0.94
C SER A 234 -1.96 -2.50 -0.38
N ASP A 235 -1.15 -3.03 -1.29
CA ASP A 235 -1.53 -3.52 -2.61
C ASP A 235 -2.17 -4.92 -2.59
N LEU A 236 -2.51 -5.44 -1.40
CA LEU A 236 -3.25 -6.68 -1.17
C LEU A 236 -4.45 -6.53 -0.23
N GLN A 237 -4.63 -5.36 0.40
CA GLN A 237 -5.75 -5.08 1.31
C GLN A 237 -7.05 -4.70 0.57
N ASP A 238 -8.19 -4.81 1.24
CA ASP A 238 -9.52 -4.38 0.75
C ASP A 238 -9.96 -5.05 -0.56
N ARG A 239 -9.89 -6.39 -0.59
CA ARG A 239 -10.23 -7.16 -1.80
C ARG A 239 -10.66 -8.59 -1.52
N ALA A 240 -11.33 -9.19 -2.49
CA ALA A 240 -11.71 -10.60 -2.46
C ALA A 240 -10.49 -11.52 -2.67
N ALA A 241 -10.55 -12.70 -2.05
CA ALA A 241 -9.57 -13.77 -2.18
C ALA A 241 -10.28 -15.10 -2.47
N LEU A 242 -9.80 -15.83 -3.48
CA LEU A 242 -10.26 -17.19 -3.79
C LEU A 242 -9.39 -18.19 -3.03
N VAL A 243 -9.85 -18.63 -1.86
CA VAL A 243 -9.09 -19.48 -0.96
C VAL A 243 -9.38 -20.96 -1.25
N PHE A 244 -8.35 -21.76 -1.46
CA PHE A 244 -8.47 -23.20 -1.72
C PHE A 244 -8.38 -24.02 -0.43
N THR A 245 -9.39 -24.83 -0.17
CA THR A 245 -9.51 -25.60 1.08
C THR A 245 -8.73 -26.92 1.01
N PRO A 246 -8.38 -27.52 2.17
CA PRO A 246 -7.71 -28.81 2.23
C PRO A 246 -8.50 -29.99 1.63
N GLU A 247 -9.80 -29.81 1.39
CA GLU A 247 -10.73 -30.75 0.76
C GLU A 247 -10.81 -30.59 -0.77
N GLY A 248 -10.08 -29.62 -1.34
CA GLY A 248 -10.09 -29.34 -2.78
C GLY A 248 -11.31 -28.52 -3.22
N ASN A 249 -11.91 -27.76 -2.30
CA ASN A 249 -12.94 -26.76 -2.61
C ASN A 249 -12.36 -25.35 -2.67
N VAL A 250 -13.18 -24.39 -3.10
CA VAL A 250 -12.84 -22.97 -3.12
C VAL A 250 -13.88 -22.20 -2.31
N ILE A 251 -13.42 -21.24 -1.52
CA ILE A 251 -14.26 -20.26 -0.83
C ILE A 251 -13.84 -18.85 -1.28
N VAL A 252 -14.81 -17.93 -1.33
CA VAL A 252 -14.54 -16.51 -1.52
C VAL A 252 -14.46 -15.89 -0.14
N ASP A 253 -13.28 -15.39 0.22
CA ASP A 253 -13.01 -14.68 1.47
C ASP A 253 -12.58 -13.24 1.14
N ALA A 254 -12.29 -12.42 2.15
CA ALA A 254 -11.84 -11.05 1.99
C ALA A 254 -10.57 -10.76 2.79
N ILE A 255 -9.65 -10.02 2.18
CA ILE A 255 -8.53 -9.40 2.88
C ILE A 255 -9.04 -8.05 3.39
N PRO A 256 -9.11 -7.84 4.72
CA PRO A 256 -9.65 -6.60 5.26
C PRO A 256 -8.74 -5.41 4.94
N ALA A 257 -9.34 -4.22 4.85
CA ALA A 257 -8.59 -2.97 4.87
C ALA A 257 -7.91 -2.78 6.24
N SER A 258 -6.70 -2.21 6.25
CA SER A 258 -6.06 -1.80 7.51
C SER A 258 -6.86 -0.67 8.18
N THR A 259 -7.00 -0.76 9.50
CA THR A 259 -7.49 0.35 10.32
C THR A 259 -6.36 1.33 10.61
N PRO A 260 -6.64 2.62 10.86
CA PRO A 260 -5.61 3.59 11.25
C PRO A 260 -4.87 3.14 12.51
N ARG A 261 -3.64 2.67 12.35
CA ARG A 261 -2.71 2.41 13.47
C ARG A 261 -1.73 3.56 13.58
N GLN A 262 -1.15 3.76 14.76
CA GLN A 262 0.01 4.64 14.87
C GLN A 262 1.15 4.00 14.12
N VAL A 263 1.51 4.59 12.98
CA VAL A 263 2.53 4.03 12.09
C VAL A 263 3.86 4.74 12.27
N GLU A 264 3.86 6.01 12.69
CA GLU A 264 5.10 6.80 12.72
C GLU A 264 5.08 7.89 13.81
N ARG A 265 6.21 8.02 14.51
CA ARG A 265 6.51 9.11 15.43
C ARG A 265 7.80 9.79 15.02
N PHE A 266 7.78 11.10 14.93
CA PHE A 266 8.95 11.92 14.63
C PHE A 266 9.19 12.87 15.79
N GLU A 267 10.42 12.90 16.30
CA GLU A 267 10.86 13.82 17.35
C GLU A 267 12.01 14.64 16.80
N ARG A 268 11.77 15.92 16.51
CA ARG A 268 12.72 16.84 15.92
C ARG A 268 13.16 17.87 16.96
N ASN A 269 14.46 18.02 17.13
CA ASN A 269 15.07 19.16 17.81
C ASN A 269 15.84 19.97 16.77
N GLU A 270 15.43 21.21 16.57
CA GLU A 270 15.98 22.10 15.55
C GLU A 270 16.50 23.36 16.21
N ILE A 271 17.81 23.58 16.06
CA ILE A 271 18.54 24.67 16.69
C ILE A 271 18.88 25.67 15.60
N PHE A 272 18.28 26.85 15.65
CA PHE A 272 18.58 27.93 14.73
C PHE A 272 19.96 28.53 15.03
N THR A 273 20.69 28.82 13.97
CA THR A 273 22.04 29.41 13.99
C THR A 273 22.06 30.65 13.11
N ALA A 274 23.23 31.26 12.93
CA ALA A 274 23.38 32.49 12.16
C ALA A 274 22.90 32.35 10.71
N GLN A 275 22.48 33.47 10.11
CA GLN A 275 22.13 33.59 8.68
C GLN A 275 20.99 32.66 8.23
N GLY A 276 20.07 32.31 9.12
CA GLY A 276 18.89 31.50 8.78
C GLY A 276 19.14 30.00 8.64
N ARG A 277 20.28 29.51 9.14
CA ARG A 277 20.67 28.09 9.12
C ARG A 277 20.17 27.36 10.37
N SER A 278 20.04 26.04 10.32
CA SER A 278 19.74 25.23 11.51
C SER A 278 20.55 23.95 11.61
N ILE A 279 20.70 23.46 12.83
CA ILE A 279 21.16 22.10 13.13
C ILE A 279 19.92 21.29 13.53
N VAL A 280 19.69 20.19 12.82
CA VAL A 280 18.52 19.32 12.99
C VAL A 280 18.97 17.97 13.55
N HIS A 281 18.33 17.59 14.65
CA HIS A 281 18.39 16.24 15.20
C HIS A 281 16.98 15.65 15.17
N GLU A 282 16.74 14.67 14.32
CA GLU A 282 15.44 14.02 14.21
C GLU A 282 15.54 12.53 14.53
N ARG A 283 14.72 12.08 15.50
CA ARG A 283 14.48 10.67 15.78
C ARG A 283 13.15 10.27 15.15
N GLN A 284 13.20 9.37 14.18
CA GLN A 284 12.03 8.74 13.58
C GLN A 284 11.86 7.35 14.17
N VAL A 285 10.66 7.04 14.65
CA VAL A 285 10.26 5.70 15.06
C VAL A 285 9.10 5.28 14.16
N ARG A 286 9.37 4.32 13.27
CA ARG A 286 8.37 3.75 12.37
C ARG A 286 7.91 2.42 12.94
N MET A 287 6.63 2.33 13.24
CA MET A 287 5.98 1.10 13.66
C MET A 287 5.71 0.21 12.46
N LYS A 288 5.51 -1.09 12.71
CA LYS A 288 5.11 -2.06 11.71
C LYS A 288 3.89 -1.58 10.89
N GLY A 289 4.05 -1.54 9.57
CA GLY A 289 3.04 -1.06 8.62
C GLY A 289 3.67 -0.62 7.29
N GLY A 290 2.88 -0.01 6.40
CA GLY A 290 3.34 0.39 5.07
C GLY A 290 4.54 1.33 5.07
N GLY A 291 4.63 2.28 6.01
CA GLY A 291 5.78 3.21 6.07
C GLY A 291 7.12 2.54 6.35
N LEU A 292 7.13 1.46 7.15
CA LEU A 292 8.33 0.65 7.39
C LEU A 292 8.59 -0.31 6.21
N ALA A 293 7.54 -0.95 5.68
CA ALA A 293 7.65 -1.84 4.53
C ALA A 293 8.18 -1.11 3.28
N SER A 294 7.73 0.11 3.01
CA SER A 294 8.22 0.94 1.91
C SER A 294 9.68 1.36 2.08
N LEU A 295 10.11 1.63 3.32
CA LEU A 295 11.52 1.93 3.60
C LEU A 295 12.42 0.73 3.27
N PHE A 296 11.96 -0.48 3.63
CA PHE A 296 12.65 -1.73 3.31
C PHE A 296 12.67 -2.02 1.81
N GLN A 297 11.52 -1.87 1.15
CA GLN A 297 11.42 -2.06 -0.30
C GLN A 297 12.41 -1.13 -1.03
N GLY A 298 12.41 0.15 -0.67
CA GLY A 298 13.32 1.13 -1.26
C GLY A 298 14.79 0.80 -1.02
N GLU A 299 15.15 0.29 0.16
CA GLU A 299 16.53 -0.15 0.43
C GLU A 299 16.92 -1.35 -0.42
N SER A 300 16.01 -2.33 -0.56
CA SER A 300 16.23 -3.50 -1.39
C SER A 300 16.37 -3.16 -2.89
N GLU A 301 15.66 -2.13 -3.36
CA GLU A 301 15.64 -1.73 -4.78
C GLU A 301 16.75 -0.74 -5.16
N HIS A 302 17.07 0.20 -4.25
CA HIS A 302 17.95 1.33 -4.53
C HIS A 302 19.21 1.37 -3.66
N GLY A 303 19.30 0.49 -2.67
CA GLY A 303 20.43 0.39 -1.75
C GLY A 303 20.40 1.41 -0.60
N VAL A 304 21.12 1.08 0.47
CA VAL A 304 21.20 1.85 1.73
C VAL A 304 21.50 3.33 1.49
N LYS A 305 22.52 3.64 0.66
CA LYS A 305 22.98 5.02 0.42
C LYS A 305 21.92 5.91 -0.24
N SER A 306 21.13 5.35 -1.16
CA SER A 306 20.04 6.07 -1.83
C SER A 306 18.94 6.42 -0.82
N ILE A 307 18.58 5.45 0.03
CA ILE A 307 17.58 5.66 1.08
C ILE A 307 18.04 6.64 2.14
N ASP A 308 19.29 6.56 2.59
CA ASP A 308 19.83 7.50 3.57
C ASP A 308 19.87 8.93 3.02
N THR A 309 20.21 9.09 1.73
CA THR A 309 20.16 10.40 1.06
C THR A 309 18.72 10.93 0.99
N SER A 310 17.75 10.06 0.71
CA SER A 310 16.33 10.43 0.65
C SER A 310 15.79 10.82 2.03
N LEU A 311 16.19 10.10 3.08
CA LEU A 311 15.87 10.42 4.47
C LEU A 311 16.45 11.78 4.88
N CYS A 312 17.69 12.07 4.51
CA CYS A 312 18.30 13.37 4.74
C CYS A 312 17.55 14.50 4.05
N ASN A 313 17.22 14.34 2.76
CA ASN A 313 16.52 15.36 1.99
C ASN A 313 15.06 15.57 2.45
N ALA A 314 14.48 14.60 3.17
CA ALA A 314 13.13 14.73 3.72
C ALA A 314 13.06 15.54 5.02
N VAL A 315 14.19 15.83 5.68
CA VAL A 315 14.23 16.55 6.97
C VAL A 315 14.70 18.00 6.87
N VAL A 316 15.41 18.39 5.81
CA VAL A 316 15.97 19.74 5.63
C VAL A 316 15.65 20.32 4.26
N ASN A 317 15.59 21.65 4.16
CA ASN A 317 15.31 22.34 2.90
C ASN A 317 16.53 22.34 1.96
N GLU A 318 17.72 22.62 2.50
CA GLU A 318 18.98 22.57 1.76
C GLU A 318 20.04 21.77 2.54
N ASN A 319 20.23 20.51 2.14
CA ASN A 319 21.14 19.58 2.79
C ASN A 319 22.60 19.81 2.38
N THR A 320 23.49 20.02 3.36
CA THR A 320 24.94 20.11 3.08
C THR A 320 25.82 19.23 3.94
N ARG A 321 25.37 18.85 5.14
CA ARG A 321 25.98 17.83 5.98
C ARG A 321 24.86 17.04 6.64
N CYS A 322 24.75 15.76 6.30
CA CYS A 322 23.78 14.87 6.92
C CYS A 322 24.39 13.49 7.20
N ARG A 323 24.03 12.93 8.35
CA ARG A 323 24.35 11.57 8.77
C ARG A 323 23.07 10.89 9.25
N VAL A 324 22.87 9.66 8.78
CA VAL A 324 21.79 8.77 9.22
C VAL A 324 22.39 7.66 10.07
N GLU A 325 21.78 7.38 11.21
CA GLU A 325 22.12 6.27 12.10
C GLU A 325 20.89 5.37 12.28
N ARG A 326 21.02 4.11 11.88
CA ARG A 326 19.97 3.09 11.96
C ARG A 326 20.57 1.70 11.84
N ASP A 327 19.88 0.71 12.40
CA ASP A 327 20.32 -0.69 12.31
C ASP A 327 20.16 -1.22 10.87
N PRO A 328 21.00 -2.16 10.41
CA PRO A 328 20.79 -2.82 9.13
C PRO A 328 19.41 -3.45 9.06
N MET A 329 18.75 -3.31 7.92
CA MET A 329 17.44 -3.88 7.74
C MET A 329 17.49 -5.41 7.65
N GLN A 330 16.51 -6.07 8.26
CA GLN A 330 16.34 -7.52 8.23
C GLN A 330 15.06 -7.88 7.50
N TYR A 331 15.05 -9.06 6.85
CA TYR A 331 13.89 -9.56 6.13
C TYR A 331 12.62 -9.55 6.99
N GLN A 332 12.73 -9.98 8.24
CA GLN A 332 11.65 -9.85 9.20
C GLN A 332 11.67 -8.45 9.82
N LEU A 333 10.59 -7.69 9.61
CA LEU A 333 10.47 -6.33 10.12
C LEU A 333 10.20 -6.33 11.64
N PRO A 334 10.89 -5.48 12.41
CA PRO A 334 10.61 -5.31 13.83
C PRO A 334 9.27 -4.60 14.04
N ASP A 335 8.75 -4.65 15.27
CA ASP A 335 7.52 -3.92 15.63
C ASP A 335 7.72 -2.40 15.58
N ALA A 336 8.93 -1.93 15.87
CA ALA A 336 9.35 -0.55 15.74
C ALA A 336 10.79 -0.50 15.20
N TYR A 337 11.04 0.41 14.26
CA TYR A 337 12.35 0.66 13.67
C TYR A 337 12.74 2.13 13.87
N GLN A 338 13.95 2.35 14.37
CA GLN A 338 14.44 3.67 14.69
C GLN A 338 15.43 4.17 13.63
N VAL A 339 15.26 5.42 13.23
CA VAL A 339 16.19 6.16 12.40
C VAL A 339 16.53 7.46 13.13
N ILE A 340 17.82 7.73 13.35
CA ILE A 340 18.31 8.99 13.87
C ILE A 340 18.98 9.75 12.74
N ILE A 341 18.59 11.00 12.53
CA ILE A 341 19.11 11.86 11.47
C ILE A 341 19.73 13.09 12.11
N HIS A 342 20.98 13.35 11.75
CA HIS A 342 21.73 14.54 12.10
C HIS A 342 21.97 15.32 10.81
N ALA A 343 21.43 16.53 10.70
CA ALA A 343 21.55 17.33 9.49
C ALA A 343 21.83 18.81 9.78
N GLU A 344 22.48 19.47 8.84
CA GLU A 344 22.60 20.93 8.79
C GLU A 344 21.79 21.46 7.61
N ASP A 345 20.80 22.29 7.94
CA ASP A 345 19.96 22.98 6.95
C ASP A 345 20.52 24.39 6.71
N ARG A 346 20.91 24.67 5.48
CA ARG A 346 21.39 26.02 5.11
C ARG A 346 20.29 27.04 4.92
N HIS A 347 19.06 26.57 4.73
CA HIS A 347 17.91 27.40 4.41
C HIS A 347 16.70 27.05 5.28
N ALA A 348 16.94 26.92 6.60
CA ALA A 348 15.90 26.60 7.57
C ALA A 348 14.91 27.77 7.75
N LEU A 349 15.40 29.00 7.61
CA LEU A 349 14.64 30.21 7.85
C LEU A 349 14.70 31.17 6.64
N MET A 350 13.57 31.71 6.24
CA MET A 350 13.49 32.72 5.19
C MET A 350 13.68 34.11 5.78
N ARG A 351 14.64 34.89 5.27
CA ARG A 351 14.87 36.26 5.75
C ARG A 351 13.71 37.18 5.35
N ILE A 352 13.16 37.93 6.31
CA ILE A 352 12.10 38.92 6.07
C ILE A 352 12.70 40.33 6.00
N ALA A 353 13.26 40.79 7.12
CA ALA A 353 13.85 42.11 7.28
C ALA A 353 14.77 42.15 8.51
N ASP A 354 15.87 42.89 8.42
CA ASP A 354 16.87 43.00 9.50
C ASP A 354 17.36 41.62 9.97
N SER A 355 17.23 41.34 11.29
CA SER A 355 17.53 40.06 11.95
C SER A 355 16.29 39.19 12.17
N ARG A 356 15.17 39.47 11.48
CA ARG A 356 13.92 38.69 11.57
C ARG A 356 13.81 37.71 10.42
N TYR A 357 13.47 36.48 10.77
CA TYR A 357 13.30 35.40 9.82
C TYR A 357 11.95 34.69 10.02
N LEU A 358 11.46 34.06 8.96
CA LEU A 358 10.27 33.22 8.95
C LEU A 358 10.67 31.74 8.97
N TYR A 359 10.21 31.02 9.98
CA TYR A 359 10.18 29.56 9.98
C TYR A 359 8.84 29.10 9.41
N LEU A 360 8.91 28.23 8.40
CA LEU A 360 7.75 27.56 7.84
C LEU A 360 7.63 26.17 8.47
N GLY A 361 6.63 25.94 9.32
CA GLY A 361 6.36 24.62 9.89
C GLY A 361 5.82 23.60 8.87
N SER A 362 5.54 24.06 7.66
CA SER A 362 5.16 23.26 6.50
C SER A 362 5.71 23.90 5.20
N PRO A 363 7.02 23.76 4.91
CA PRO A 363 7.68 24.50 3.84
C PRO A 363 7.33 24.00 2.42
N TYR A 364 6.69 22.83 2.30
CA TYR A 364 6.27 22.24 1.03
C TYR A 364 4.73 22.22 0.94
N PRO A 365 4.18 22.23 -0.30
CA PRO A 365 2.75 22.01 -0.52
C PRO A 365 2.27 20.80 0.28
N THR A 366 1.25 21.03 1.08
CA THR A 366 0.63 20.02 1.91
C THR A 366 -0.39 19.24 1.09
N VAL A 367 -0.82 18.10 1.64
CA VAL A 367 -2.02 17.41 1.15
C VAL A 367 -3.23 18.35 1.07
N TRP A 368 -3.31 19.39 1.90
CA TRP A 368 -4.40 20.36 1.86
C TRP A 368 -4.31 21.28 0.65
N ASP A 369 -3.10 21.70 0.27
CA ASP A 369 -2.87 22.54 -0.90
C ASP A 369 -3.19 21.77 -2.19
N ASP A 370 -2.77 20.51 -2.25
CA ASP A 370 -3.11 19.61 -3.36
C ASP A 370 -4.62 19.38 -3.47
N LEU A 371 -5.31 19.15 -2.34
CA LEU A 371 -6.77 18.98 -2.32
C LEU A 371 -7.54 20.26 -2.65
N ASN A 372 -7.07 21.42 -2.18
CA ASN A 372 -7.65 22.71 -2.55
C ASN A 372 -7.47 22.96 -4.05
N ARG A 373 -6.27 22.72 -4.59
CA ARG A 373 -5.96 22.87 -6.01
C ARG A 373 -6.83 21.96 -6.87
N TYR A 374 -6.90 20.67 -6.52
CA TYR A 374 -7.76 19.69 -7.18
C TYR A 374 -9.21 20.19 -7.28
N ARG A 375 -9.76 20.77 -6.21
CA ARG A 375 -11.12 21.32 -6.23
C ARG A 375 -11.24 22.58 -7.09
N SER A 376 -10.32 23.53 -6.93
CA SER A 376 -10.39 24.81 -7.67
C SER A 376 -10.19 24.62 -9.17
N GLU A 377 -9.43 23.61 -9.57
CA GLU A 377 -9.16 23.27 -10.96
C GLU A 377 -10.19 22.29 -11.55
N GLY A 378 -11.18 21.86 -10.76
CA GLY A 378 -12.26 20.98 -11.20
C GLY A 378 -11.83 19.53 -11.48
N GLY A 379 -10.87 19.02 -10.69
CA GLY A 379 -10.37 17.65 -10.81
C GLY A 379 -11.48 16.60 -10.73
N LEU A 380 -11.31 15.49 -11.44
CA LEU A 380 -12.35 14.51 -11.75
C LEU A 380 -12.05 13.11 -11.19
N THR A 381 -10.86 12.90 -10.63
CA THR A 381 -10.41 11.58 -10.16
C THR A 381 -10.75 11.29 -8.69
N ASP A 382 -10.83 10.02 -8.33
CA ASP A 382 -10.78 9.62 -6.91
C ASP A 382 -9.35 9.76 -6.39
N ILE A 383 -9.19 10.18 -5.14
CA ILE A 383 -7.88 10.50 -4.57
C ILE A 383 -7.42 9.38 -3.65
N TYR A 384 -6.23 8.83 -3.92
CA TYR A 384 -5.58 7.84 -3.06
C TYR A 384 -4.73 8.50 -1.98
N LEU A 385 -5.01 8.21 -0.72
CA LEU A 385 -4.30 8.78 0.44
C LEU A 385 -3.22 7.86 1.02
N GLY A 386 -3.01 6.67 0.46
CA GLY A 386 -2.18 5.63 1.06
C GLY A 386 -2.94 4.81 2.10
N GLU A 387 -2.23 3.98 2.86
CA GLU A 387 -2.87 3.23 3.96
C GLU A 387 -3.41 4.17 5.05
N PRO A 388 -4.55 3.81 5.68
CA PRO A 388 -5.07 4.53 6.83
C PRO A 388 -4.05 4.46 7.96
N ARG A 389 -3.75 5.63 8.53
CA ARG A 389 -2.55 5.78 9.35
C ARG A 389 -2.66 6.93 10.34
N LYS A 390 -1.88 6.85 11.42
CA LYS A 390 -1.71 7.92 12.38
C LYS A 390 -0.23 8.28 12.50
N GLN A 391 0.05 9.56 12.29
CA GLN A 391 1.40 10.13 12.33
C GLN A 391 1.47 11.21 13.41
N LEU A 392 2.47 11.11 14.28
CA LEU A 392 2.75 12.09 15.32
C LEU A 392 4.11 12.75 15.06
N ARG A 393 4.14 14.08 15.01
CA ARG A 393 5.37 14.87 14.98
C ARG A 393 5.46 15.73 16.23
N GLN A 394 6.59 15.67 16.92
CA GLN A 394 6.95 16.51 18.04
C GLN A 394 8.17 17.33 17.62
N ILE A 395 8.06 18.64 17.66
CA ILE A 395 9.07 19.56 17.15
C ILE A 395 9.44 20.52 18.27
N ASN A 396 10.74 20.60 18.56
CA ASN A 396 11.34 21.50 19.53
C ASN A 396 12.25 22.47 18.77
N LEU A 397 11.81 23.72 18.67
CA LEU A 397 12.55 24.81 18.05
C LEU A 397 13.35 25.54 19.13
N VAL A 398 14.64 25.72 18.90
CA VAL A 398 15.57 26.41 19.81
C VAL A 398 16.14 27.63 19.10
N GLY A 399 15.94 28.80 19.68
CA GLY A 399 16.36 30.08 19.12
C GLY A 399 15.78 31.27 19.88
N GLU A 400 16.36 32.44 19.67
CA GLU A 400 15.90 33.67 20.31
C GLU A 400 14.70 34.28 19.59
N GLY A 401 13.87 35.02 20.34
CA GLY A 401 12.77 35.80 19.79
C GLY A 401 11.74 35.02 18.97
N ILE A 402 11.48 33.74 19.27
CA ILE A 402 10.37 33.00 18.65
C ILE A 402 9.04 33.58 19.18
N THR A 403 8.35 34.35 18.34
CA THR A 403 7.27 35.25 18.81
C THR A 403 5.89 34.59 18.89
N ALA A 404 5.62 33.55 18.09
CA ALA A 404 4.26 33.01 17.93
C ALA A 404 3.89 31.96 19.00
N ALA A 405 2.63 32.00 19.43
CA ALA A 405 1.99 30.94 20.19
C ALA A 405 0.94 30.25 19.30
N ILE A 406 1.00 28.92 19.22
CA ILE A 406 0.00 28.13 18.53
C ILE A 406 -1.24 28.01 19.42
N ASN A 407 -2.34 28.64 18.99
CA ASN A 407 -3.65 28.28 19.51
C ASN A 407 -3.96 26.83 19.11
N ALA A 408 -4.23 25.98 20.12
CA ALA A 408 -4.51 24.58 19.90
C ALA A 408 -5.59 24.41 18.81
N CYS A 409 -5.32 23.54 17.85
CA CYS A 409 -6.27 23.17 16.82
C CYS A 409 -6.67 21.72 16.99
N ARG A 410 -7.98 21.48 17.06
CA ARG A 410 -8.56 20.15 16.98
C ARG A 410 -9.59 20.12 15.86
N LEU A 411 -9.37 19.22 14.91
CA LEU A 411 -10.28 18.96 13.82
C LEU A 411 -10.63 17.48 13.81
N ARG A 412 -11.91 17.19 13.59
CA ARG A 412 -12.43 15.83 13.43
C ARG A 412 -13.30 15.78 12.19
N SER A 413 -13.13 14.75 11.38
CA SER A 413 -13.95 14.52 10.19
C SER A 413 -14.04 13.04 9.85
N LYS A 414 -14.78 12.72 8.78
CA LYS A 414 -14.86 11.38 8.21
C LYS A 414 -13.49 10.90 7.68
N TRP A 415 -12.70 11.78 7.07
CA TRP A 415 -11.48 11.42 6.34
C TRP A 415 -10.21 11.64 7.16
N PHE A 416 -10.17 12.73 7.96
CA PHE A 416 -9.00 13.13 8.73
C PHE A 416 -9.35 13.58 10.15
N ASP A 417 -8.44 13.28 11.09
CA ASP A 417 -8.36 13.98 12.38
C ASP A 417 -7.03 14.73 12.48
N ILE A 418 -7.07 15.96 13.00
CA ILE A 418 -5.89 16.79 13.23
C ILE A 418 -5.89 17.24 14.70
N ASP A 419 -4.76 17.08 15.38
CA ASP A 419 -4.48 17.71 16.67
C ASP A 419 -3.17 18.47 16.58
N ILE A 420 -3.20 19.76 16.90
CA ILE A 420 -2.02 20.62 17.02
C ILE A 420 -2.09 21.32 18.36
N ALA A 421 -0.98 21.27 19.09
CA ALA A 421 -0.81 22.00 20.35
C ALA A 421 0.66 22.37 20.50
N GLY A 422 0.94 23.47 21.19
CA GLY A 422 2.30 23.88 21.50
C GLY A 422 2.39 24.80 22.71
N GLU A 423 3.61 25.02 23.15
CA GLU A 423 3.95 25.79 24.33
C GLU A 423 5.29 26.50 24.13
N LYS A 424 5.46 27.65 24.79
CA LYS A 424 6.76 28.30 24.88
C LYS A 424 7.68 27.49 25.80
N THR A 425 8.95 27.43 25.46
CA THR A 425 10.00 26.84 26.31
C THR A 425 10.98 27.93 26.74
N ALA A 426 11.86 27.63 27.70
CA ALA A 426 12.86 28.60 28.17
C ALA A 426 13.80 29.12 27.07
N ARG A 427 14.00 28.36 25.98
CA ARG A 427 14.95 28.67 24.90
C ARG A 427 14.33 28.62 23.50
N GLY A 428 13.01 28.74 23.39
CA GLY A 428 12.32 28.68 22.10
C GLY A 428 10.87 28.20 22.22
N TYR A 429 10.46 27.27 21.36
CA TYR A 429 9.07 26.84 21.24
C TYR A 429 8.95 25.34 20.97
N ARG A 430 7.98 24.66 21.58
CA ARG A 430 7.70 23.25 21.35
C ARG A 430 6.28 23.08 20.85
N TYR A 431 6.09 22.25 19.83
CA TYR A 431 4.76 21.87 19.38
C TYR A 431 4.67 20.42 18.97
N SER A 432 3.44 19.92 18.98
CA SER A 432 3.08 18.60 18.49
C SER A 432 2.00 18.73 17.43
N LYS A 433 2.05 17.82 16.48
CA LYS A 433 1.11 17.71 15.38
C LYS A 433 0.81 16.24 15.16
N GLN A 434 -0.46 15.89 15.25
CA GLN A 434 -0.95 14.57 14.97
C GLN A 434 -1.94 14.64 13.82
N ILE A 435 -1.71 13.83 12.79
CA ILE A 435 -2.68 13.62 11.71
C ILE A 435 -3.07 12.15 11.70
N THR A 436 -4.38 11.90 11.65
CA THR A 436 -4.94 10.56 11.42
C THR A 436 -5.66 10.57 10.08
N VAL A 437 -5.17 9.79 9.14
CA VAL A 437 -5.83 9.51 7.86
C VAL A 437 -6.69 8.27 8.06
N LYS A 438 -8.01 8.40 7.88
CA LYS A 438 -8.99 7.36 8.25
C LYS A 438 -9.37 6.43 7.10
N THR A 439 -9.15 6.85 5.87
CA THR A 439 -9.52 6.12 4.66
C THR A 439 -8.35 6.10 3.69
N SER A 440 -8.30 5.06 2.86
CA SER A 440 -7.33 4.98 1.76
C SER A 440 -7.76 5.79 0.54
N TRP A 441 -9.06 6.03 0.39
CA TRP A 441 -9.65 6.65 -0.79
C TRP A 441 -10.65 7.73 -0.40
N ILE A 442 -10.66 8.82 -1.16
CA ILE A 442 -11.74 9.82 -1.16
C ILE A 442 -12.33 9.86 -2.56
N GLY A 443 -13.64 9.62 -2.69
CA GLY A 443 -14.31 9.71 -3.98
C GLY A 443 -14.42 11.15 -4.47
N HIS A 444 -14.38 11.36 -5.80
CA HIS A 444 -14.58 12.69 -6.39
C HIS A 444 -15.84 13.39 -5.83
N ASP A 445 -16.99 12.72 -5.87
CA ASP A 445 -18.26 13.28 -5.37
C ASP A 445 -18.19 13.68 -3.89
N GLU A 446 -17.42 12.96 -3.07
CA GLU A 446 -17.20 13.31 -1.67
C GLU A 446 -16.35 14.56 -1.53
N THR A 447 -15.27 14.65 -2.31
CA THR A 447 -14.41 15.84 -2.29
C THR A 447 -15.19 17.08 -2.71
N MET A 448 -16.21 16.95 -3.58
CA MET A 448 -17.01 18.04 -4.10
C MET A 448 -18.05 18.61 -3.12
N GLN A 449 -18.31 17.93 -2.00
CA GLN A 449 -19.31 18.36 -1.03
C GLN A 449 -18.87 19.60 -0.21
N PRO A 450 -19.82 20.47 0.21
CA PRO A 450 -19.52 21.64 1.05
C PRO A 450 -18.83 21.31 2.39
N ALA A 451 -19.14 20.13 2.95
CA ALA A 451 -18.50 19.65 4.17
C ALA A 451 -16.98 19.43 3.99
N PHE A 452 -16.56 18.98 2.80
CA PHE A 452 -15.16 18.78 2.49
C PHE A 452 -14.43 20.12 2.31
N GLN A 453 -15.06 21.11 1.67
CA GLN A 453 -14.50 22.47 1.61
C GLN A 453 -14.26 23.05 3.01
N THR A 454 -15.25 22.90 3.90
CA THR A 454 -15.15 23.37 5.29
C THR A 454 -13.99 22.70 6.03
N LEU A 455 -13.79 21.40 5.79
CA LEU A 455 -12.64 20.65 6.30
C LEU A 455 -11.32 21.25 5.80
N LEU A 456 -11.18 21.49 4.49
CA LEU A 456 -9.94 22.00 3.90
C LEU A 456 -9.58 23.38 4.45
N THR A 457 -10.54 24.32 4.47
CA THR A 457 -10.32 25.66 5.02
C THR A 457 -9.84 25.59 6.47
N ARG A 458 -10.51 24.79 7.30
CA ARG A 458 -10.10 24.63 8.71
C ARG A 458 -8.76 23.92 8.86
N ALA A 459 -8.43 22.99 7.98
CA ALA A 459 -7.15 22.29 8.02
C ALA A 459 -5.98 23.22 7.63
N SER A 460 -6.15 24.03 6.59
CA SER A 460 -5.22 25.09 6.19
C SER A 460 -5.02 26.10 7.32
N ASP A 461 -6.09 26.62 7.91
CA ASP A 461 -6.03 27.55 9.05
C ASP A 461 -5.25 26.98 10.24
N CYS A 462 -5.29 25.66 10.44
CA CYS A 462 -4.55 25.00 11.50
C CYS A 462 -3.06 24.85 11.20
N TYR A 463 -2.69 24.67 9.94
CA TYR A 463 -1.31 24.54 9.50
C TYR A 463 -0.61 25.90 9.36
N ASP A 464 -1.32 26.95 8.95
CA ASP A 464 -0.78 28.32 8.87
C ASP A 464 -0.30 28.84 10.22
N ARG A 465 -0.89 28.34 11.31
CA ARG A 465 -0.47 28.63 12.69
C ARG A 465 0.90 28.04 13.05
N LEU A 466 1.46 27.15 12.21
CA LEU A 466 2.79 26.56 12.41
C LEU A 466 3.91 27.42 11.83
N ASN A 467 3.61 28.63 11.38
CA ASN A 467 4.61 29.59 10.90
C ASN A 467 5.03 30.50 12.05
N PHE A 468 6.34 30.68 12.23
CA PHE A 468 6.90 31.44 13.35
C PHE A 468 7.84 32.51 12.84
N ILE A 469 7.80 33.70 13.46
CA ILE A 469 8.89 34.66 13.33
C ILE A 469 9.96 34.30 14.36
N VAL A 470 11.20 34.21 13.89
CA VAL A 470 12.40 33.92 14.68
C VAL A 470 13.34 35.12 14.58
N ASN A 471 13.87 35.57 15.71
CA ASN A 471 14.96 36.54 15.72
C ASN A 471 16.25 35.74 15.80
N ALA A 472 16.88 35.49 14.65
CA ALA A 472 18.16 34.78 14.66
C ALA A 472 19.28 35.76 15.08
N PRO A 473 20.26 35.29 15.85
CA PRO A 473 21.41 36.10 16.27
C PRO A 473 22.31 36.52 15.09
#